data_AF-A0A920LMD8-F1
#
_entry.id   AF-A0A920LMD8-F1
#
_cell.length_a   1.000
_cell.length_b   1.000
_cell.length_c   1.000
_cell.angle_alpha   90.00
_cell.angle_beta   90.00
_cell.angle_gamma   90.00
#
_symmetry.space_group_name_H-M   'P 1'
#
loop_
_entity.id
_entity.type
_entity.pdbx_description
1 polymer ?
#
loop_
_entity_poly.entity_id
_entity_poly.type
_entity_poly.pdbx_seq_one_letter_code
_entity_poly.pdbx_strand_id
1 'polypeptide(L)'
;MEIINKVVLKIGPIKAKFNGKVSLDLTNGPTKYSLVGEGDGGVAGFAKGGADVELVANGDETILKYIAKSEVKGKIAQLGSRLILSTAKKLSKTFFENFKVHMQSEKN
;
A
#
# COMPACT_ATOMS: atom_id res chain seq x y z
N MET A 1 -13.70 2.38 6.75
CA MET A 1 -13.51 3.82 6.49
C MET A 1 -12.97 3.98 5.07
N GLU A 2 -13.48 4.95 4.31
CA GLU A 2 -13.03 5.23 2.93
C GLU A 2 -12.37 6.60 2.88
N ILE A 3 -11.17 6.68 2.29
CA ILE A 3 -10.41 7.92 2.16
C ILE A 3 -10.09 8.12 0.67
N ILE A 4 -10.53 9.25 0.10
CA ILE A 4 -10.25 9.63 -1.28
C ILE A 4 -9.22 10.76 -1.28
N ASN A 5 -8.05 10.54 -1.86
CA ASN A 5 -6.97 11.52 -1.91
C ASN A 5 -6.19 11.45 -3.22
N LYS A 6 -5.69 12.59 -3.69
CA LYS A 6 -4.82 12.66 -4.87
C LYS A 6 -3.39 12.28 -4.49
N VAL A 7 -2.85 11.25 -5.11
CA VAL A 7 -1.48 10.77 -4.87
C VAL A 7 -0.65 10.95 -6.14
N VAL A 8 0.51 11.60 -6.01
CA VAL A 8 1.48 11.69 -7.10
C VAL A 8 2.47 10.54 -6.94
N LEU A 9 2.54 9.65 -7.92
CA LEU A 9 3.53 8.56 -7.94
C LEU A 9 4.49 8.71 -9.10
N LYS A 10 5.75 8.34 -8.85
CA LYS A 10 6.80 8.26 -9.87
C LYS A 10 7.21 6.80 -10.05
N ILE A 11 6.92 6.25 -11.22
CA ILE A 11 7.25 4.88 -11.62
C ILE A 11 8.19 4.95 -12.81
N GLY A 12 9.50 4.83 -12.56
CA GLY A 12 10.54 5.09 -13.56
C GLY A 12 10.42 6.48 -14.20
N PRO A 13 10.32 6.59 -15.54
CA PRO A 13 10.18 7.89 -16.22
C PRO A 13 8.77 8.48 -16.09
N ILE A 14 7.78 7.69 -15.66
CA ILE A 14 6.39 8.14 -15.58
C ILE A 14 6.15 8.83 -14.23
N LYS A 15 5.71 10.08 -14.30
CA LYS A 15 5.13 10.82 -13.17
C LYS A 15 3.63 10.95 -13.42
N ALA A 16 2.83 10.29 -12.61
CA ALA A 16 1.38 10.27 -12.77
C ALA A 16 0.70 10.72 -11.47
N LYS A 17 -0.42 11.44 -11.64
CA LYS A 17 -1.34 11.81 -10.57
C LYS A 17 -2.47 10.79 -10.57
N PHE A 18 -2.66 10.13 -9.45
CA PHE A 18 -3.72 9.16 -9.25
C PHE A 18 -4.78 9.76 -8.34
N ASN A 19 -6.03 9.70 -8.76
CA ASN A 19 -7.14 9.83 -7.82
C ASN A 19 -7.24 8.51 -7.08
N GLY A 20 -6.78 8.52 -5.83
CA GLY A 20 -6.65 7.35 -5.00
C GLY A 20 -7.86 7.18 -4.09
N LYS A 21 -8.35 5.96 -3.97
CA LYS A 21 -9.29 5.54 -2.93
C LYS A 21 -8.63 4.46 -2.09
N VAL A 22 -8.67 4.63 -0.78
CA VAL A 22 -8.19 3.63 0.19
C VAL A 22 -9.36 3.18 1.06
N SER A 23 -9.50 1.87 1.21
CA SER A 23 -10.46 1.21 2.07
C SER A 23 -9.73 0.32 3.05
N LEU A 24 -10.09 0.45 4.33
CA LEU A 24 -9.59 -0.39 5.42
C LEU A 24 -10.76 -1.20 5.97
N ASP A 25 -10.59 -2.52 5.98
CA ASP A 25 -11.51 -3.48 6.58
C ASP A 25 -10.89 -4.03 7.88
N LEU A 26 -11.57 -3.71 8.99
CA LEU A 26 -11.19 -4.08 10.35
C LEU A 26 -12.09 -5.19 10.92
N THR A 27 -12.93 -5.82 10.11
CA THR A 27 -13.94 -6.80 10.57
C THR A 27 -13.31 -7.97 11.34
N ASN A 28 -12.08 -8.35 11.00
CA ASN A 28 -11.32 -9.43 11.66
C ASN A 28 -10.30 -8.90 12.69
N GLY A 29 -10.45 -7.65 13.14
CA GLY A 29 -9.60 -7.05 14.15
C GLY A 29 -9.75 -7.74 15.53
N PRO A 30 -8.81 -7.51 16.46
CA PRO A 30 -7.70 -6.53 16.38
C PRO A 30 -6.43 -7.09 15.72
N THR A 31 -6.33 -8.40 15.51
CA THR A 31 -5.10 -9.05 15.03
C THR A 31 -5.02 -9.17 13.51
N LYS A 32 -6.13 -8.98 12.79
CA LYS A 32 -6.17 -9.07 11.32
C LYS A 32 -6.94 -7.91 10.71
N TYR A 33 -6.44 -7.40 9.61
CA TYR A 33 -7.13 -6.40 8.81
C TYR A 33 -6.70 -6.48 7.36
N SER A 34 -7.55 -5.99 6.46
CA SER A 34 -7.21 -5.87 5.05
C SER A 34 -7.27 -4.42 4.60
N LEU A 35 -6.33 -4.05 3.74
CA LEU A 35 -6.27 -2.73 3.11
C LEU A 35 -6.35 -2.90 1.61
N VAL A 36 -7.18 -2.08 0.97
CA VAL A 36 -7.29 -2.01 -0.49
C VAL A 36 -7.12 -0.56 -0.89
N GLY A 37 -6.20 -0.33 -1.81
CA GLY A 37 -5.96 0.96 -2.45
C GLY A 37 -6.19 0.83 -3.96
N GLU A 38 -6.91 1.76 -4.55
CA GLU A 38 -7.04 1.88 -5.99
C GLU A 38 -6.71 3.30 -6.44
N GLY A 39 -6.17 3.43 -7.63
CA GLY A 39 -5.71 4.69 -8.18
C GLY A 39 -5.97 4.76 -9.67
N ASP A 40 -6.74 5.77 -10.08
CA ASP A 40 -6.95 6.12 -11.48
C ASP A 40 -5.98 7.25 -11.88
N GLY A 41 -5.05 6.92 -12.78
CA GLY A 41 -4.05 7.84 -13.34
C GLY A 41 -4.42 8.42 -14.71
N GLY A 42 -5.67 8.26 -15.15
CA GLY A 42 -6.17 8.64 -16.46
C GLY A 42 -5.38 7.95 -17.57
N VAL A 43 -4.76 8.73 -18.45
CA VAL A 43 -3.95 8.23 -19.58
C VAL A 43 -2.77 7.36 -19.13
N ALA A 44 -2.27 7.54 -17.91
CA ALA A 44 -1.19 6.71 -17.37
C ALA A 44 -1.65 5.27 -17.06
N GLY A 45 -2.94 5.08 -16.79
CA GLY A 45 -3.53 3.80 -16.47
C GLY A 45 -4.03 3.70 -15.04
N PHE A 46 -4.41 2.49 -14.65
CA PHE A 46 -5.05 2.18 -13.38
C PHE A 46 -4.18 1.22 -12.58
N ALA A 47 -4.12 1.42 -11.26
CA ALA A 47 -3.47 0.51 -10.34
C ALA A 47 -4.40 0.20 -9.17
N LYS A 48 -4.53 -1.08 -8.86
CA LYS A 48 -5.14 -1.56 -7.62
C LYS A 48 -4.09 -2.33 -6.83
N GLY A 49 -4.01 -2.04 -5.56
CA GLY A 49 -3.13 -2.71 -4.61
C GLY A 49 -3.89 -3.03 -3.34
N GLY A 50 -3.33 -3.92 -2.54
CA GLY A 50 -3.86 -4.18 -1.22
C GLY A 50 -2.89 -5.03 -0.41
N ALA A 51 -3.21 -5.20 0.86
CA ALA A 51 -2.52 -6.16 1.70
C ALA A 51 -3.49 -6.77 2.73
N ASP A 52 -3.32 -8.06 2.97
CA ASP A 52 -3.85 -8.70 4.17
C ASP A 52 -2.75 -8.66 5.23
N VAL A 53 -3.07 -8.12 6.41
CA VAL A 53 -2.12 -7.95 7.52
C VAL A 53 -2.56 -8.79 8.70
N GLU A 54 -1.59 -9.45 9.33
CA GLU A 54 -1.74 -10.19 10.57
C GLU A 54 -0.70 -9.70 11.59
N LEU A 55 -1.16 -9.36 12.79
CA LEU A 55 -0.34 -9.01 13.93
C LEU A 55 -0.26 -10.20 14.87
N VAL A 56 0.96 -10.66 15.14
CA VAL A 56 1.23 -11.81 16.01
C VAL A 56 2.06 -11.33 17.20
N ALA A 57 1.55 -11.57 18.42
CA ALA A 57 2.31 -11.28 19.63
C ALA A 57 3.53 -12.20 19.72
N ASN A 58 4.69 -11.65 20.11
CA ASN A 58 5.93 -12.38 20.29
C ASN A 58 6.70 -11.81 21.48
N GLY A 59 6.34 -12.23 22.70
CA GLY A 59 6.88 -11.65 23.93
C GLY A 59 6.53 -10.16 24.02
N ASP A 60 7.54 -9.32 24.18
CA ASP A 60 7.41 -7.86 24.24
C ASP A 60 7.32 -7.19 22.85
N GLU A 61 7.39 -7.99 21.78
CA GLU A 61 7.34 -7.53 20.39
C GLU A 61 6.02 -7.93 19.71
N THR A 62 5.74 -7.27 18.58
CA THR A 62 4.66 -7.66 17.67
C THR A 62 5.25 -7.92 16.29
N ILE A 63 5.05 -9.13 15.79
CA ILE A 63 5.41 -9.49 14.42
C ILE A 63 4.26 -9.08 13.51
N LEU A 64 4.55 -8.17 12.58
CA LEU A 64 3.64 -7.79 11.50
C LEU A 64 3.93 -8.67 10.28
N LYS A 65 2.98 -9.55 9.95
CA LYS A 65 2.98 -10.33 8.70
C LYS A 65 2.05 -9.66 7.70
N TYR A 66 2.43 -9.63 6.43
CA TYR A 66 1.55 -9.13 5.39
C TYR A 66 1.70 -9.89 4.07
N ILE A 67 0.60 -9.98 3.33
CA ILE A 67 0.58 -10.46 1.94
C ILE A 67 0.11 -9.31 1.06
N ALA A 68 1.02 -8.73 0.28
CA ALA A 68 0.69 -7.67 -0.67
C ALA A 68 0.14 -8.26 -1.98
N LYS A 69 -0.91 -7.63 -2.51
CA LYS A 69 -1.55 -7.95 -3.80
C LYS A 69 -1.51 -6.71 -4.68
N SER A 70 -1.30 -6.87 -5.98
CA SER A 70 -1.37 -5.75 -6.92
C SER A 70 -1.83 -6.17 -8.30
N GLU A 71 -2.54 -5.26 -8.96
CA GLU A 71 -3.01 -5.36 -10.33
C GLU A 71 -2.81 -4.01 -11.01
N VAL A 72 -2.18 -4.01 -12.18
CA VAL A 72 -1.88 -2.78 -12.93
C VAL A 72 -2.34 -2.94 -14.36
N LYS A 73 -3.02 -1.94 -14.89
CA LYS A 73 -3.55 -1.90 -16.27
C LYS A 73 -3.17 -0.60 -16.97
N GLY A 74 -3.22 -0.62 -18.30
CA GLY A 74 -2.94 0.55 -19.13
C GLY A 74 -1.44 0.78 -19.37
N LYS A 75 -1.06 2.02 -19.67
CA LYS A 75 0.30 2.35 -20.12
C LYS A 75 1.38 2.01 -19.08
N ILE A 76 1.09 2.15 -17.79
CA ILE A 76 2.05 1.77 -16.73
C ILE A 76 2.36 0.27 -16.73
N ALA A 77 1.41 -0.59 -17.09
CA ALA A 77 1.67 -2.03 -17.18
C ALA A 77 2.76 -2.37 -18.23
N GLN A 78 2.91 -1.51 -19.25
CA GLN A 78 3.94 -1.65 -20.30
C GLN A 78 5.36 -1.36 -19.81
N LEU A 79 5.53 -0.76 -18.62
CA LEU A 79 6.86 -0.52 -18.04
C LEU A 79 7.54 -1.80 -17.55
N GLY A 80 6.81 -2.92 -17.53
CA GLY A 80 7.30 -4.24 -17.17
C GLY A 80 7.28 -4.52 -15.66
N SER A 81 7.07 -5.80 -15.33
CA SER A 81 6.84 -6.28 -13.97
C SER A 81 7.98 -5.96 -13.00
N ARG A 82 9.23 -5.94 -13.47
CA ARG A 82 10.41 -5.65 -12.62
C ARG A 82 10.39 -4.23 -12.06
N LEU A 83 10.03 -3.23 -12.87
CA LEU A 83 10.01 -1.84 -12.44
C LEU A 83 8.86 -1.60 -11.45
N ILE A 84 7.68 -2.13 -11.77
CA ILE A 84 6.49 -2.06 -10.90
C ILE A 84 6.80 -2.70 -9.54
N LEU A 85 7.40 -3.89 -9.54
CA LEU A 85 7.75 -4.59 -8.30
C LEU A 85 8.78 -3.81 -7.46
N SER A 86 9.77 -3.18 -8.08
CA SER A 86 10.76 -2.35 -7.37
C SER A 86 10.11 -1.15 -6.68
N THR A 87 9.22 -0.44 -7.39
CA THR A 87 8.46 0.67 -6.80
C THR A 87 7.55 0.19 -5.68
N ALA A 88 6.83 -0.92 -5.86
CA ALA A 88 5.96 -1.49 -4.84
C ALA A 88 6.74 -1.83 -3.56
N LYS A 89 7.87 -2.54 -3.69
CA LYS A 89 8.76 -2.87 -2.56
C LYS A 89 9.23 -1.61 -1.81
N LYS A 90 9.61 -0.56 -2.54
CA LYS A 90 10.02 0.73 -1.94
C LYS A 90 8.88 1.35 -1.14
N LEU A 91 7.67 1.43 -1.72
CA LEU A 91 6.50 2.01 -1.05
C LEU A 91 6.09 1.20 0.19
N SER A 92 6.06 -0.13 0.11
CA SER A 92 5.77 -1.00 1.26
C SER A 92 6.79 -0.80 2.38
N LYS A 93 8.10 -0.73 2.05
CA LYS A 93 9.15 -0.47 3.02
C LYS A 93 8.92 0.87 3.73
N THR A 94 8.73 1.95 2.98
CA THR A 94 8.47 3.29 3.54
C THR A 94 7.19 3.33 4.39
N PHE A 95 6.12 2.64 3.96
CA PHE A 95 4.88 2.56 4.74
C PHE A 95 5.14 1.92 6.11
N PHE A 96 5.76 0.75 6.16
CA PHE A 96 5.98 0.04 7.42
C PHE A 96 7.03 0.72 8.32
N GLU A 97 8.02 1.39 7.74
CA GLU A 97 8.94 2.26 8.49
C GLU A 97 8.18 3.39 9.17
N ASN A 98 7.31 4.10 8.44
CA ASN A 98 6.49 5.18 9.00
C ASN A 98 5.47 4.66 10.01
N PHE A 99 4.83 3.52 9.73
CA PHE A 99 3.88 2.88 10.64
C PHE A 99 4.54 2.51 11.97
N LYS A 100 5.74 1.91 11.92
CA LYS A 100 6.51 1.61 13.13
C LYS A 100 6.77 2.88 13.96
N VAL A 101 7.22 3.96 13.32
CA VAL A 101 7.47 5.24 14.00
C VAL A 101 6.19 5.77 14.65
N HIS A 102 5.06 5.74 13.93
CA HIS A 102 3.79 6.23 14.43
C HIS A 102 3.27 5.43 15.63
N MET A 103 3.29 4.10 15.55
CA MET A 103 2.90 3.21 16.65
C MET A 103 3.81 3.35 17.88
N GLN A 104 5.09 3.67 17.69
CA GLN A 104 6.00 3.95 18.80
C GLN A 104 5.73 5.31 19.44
N SER A 105 5.29 6.30 18.67
CA SER A 105 4.96 7.64 19.19
C SER A 105 3.68 7.68 20.02
N GLU A 106 2.70 6.80 19.77
CA GLU A 106 1.47 6.70 20.59
C GLU A 106 1.68 6.01 21.95
N LYS A 107 2.86 5.41 22.20
CA LYS A 107 3.22 4.82 23.50
C LYS A 107 3.70 5.86 24.55
N ASN A 108 3.76 7.15 24.18
CA ASN A 108 4.19 8.25 25.05
C ASN A 108 3.04 9.23 25.35
#